data_AF-K8E968-F1
#
_entry.id   AF-K8E968-F1
#
_cell.length_a   1.000
_cell.length_b   1.000
_cell.length_c   1.000
_cell.angle_alpha   90.00
_cell.angle_beta   90.00
_cell.angle_gamma   90.00
#
_symmetry.space_group_name_H-M   'P 1'
#
loop_
_entity.id
_entity.type
_entity.pdbx_description
1 polymer ?
#
loop_
_entity_poly.entity_id
_entity_poly.type
_entity_poly.pdbx_seq_one_letter_code
_entity_poly.pdbx_strand_id
1 'polypeptide(L)'
;MQSIIASNSVFATRSISVKRSTNSLRRTTFVGKQFKTSTVSVQKSNARVNATTRSDEVQDKLKELTGTLSEKWDDTEEKPAAVALGVFGLVGLIAADGVLHNIEGLPLIPNLFELIGIVFSGFFIYQNLLFKPDRQAFKEKVSKTFDDIL
;
A
#
# COMPACT_ATOMS: atom_id res chain seq x y z
N MET A 1 -47.53 -23.61 2.59
CA MET A 1 -47.10 -22.23 2.28
C MET A 1 -47.11 -21.45 3.58
N GLN A 2 -45.95 -21.19 4.18
CA GLN A 2 -45.82 -20.57 5.50
C GLN A 2 -45.44 -19.09 5.32
N SER A 3 -46.28 -18.17 5.77
CA SER A 3 -45.98 -16.74 5.83
C SER A 3 -45.64 -16.35 7.26
N ILE A 4 -44.35 -16.18 7.54
CA ILE A 4 -43.88 -15.60 8.81
C ILE A 4 -43.65 -14.11 8.53
N ILE A 5 -44.62 -13.29 8.96
CA ILE A 5 -44.51 -11.83 8.99
C ILE A 5 -43.72 -11.49 10.25
N ALA A 6 -42.42 -11.23 10.11
CA ALA A 6 -41.58 -10.77 11.21
C ALA A 6 -41.70 -9.25 11.36
N SER A 7 -42.17 -8.81 12.52
CA SER A 7 -42.26 -7.40 12.92
C SER A 7 -40.86 -6.83 13.16
N ASN A 8 -40.48 -5.76 12.45
CA ASN A 8 -39.28 -4.98 12.76
C ASN A 8 -39.50 -4.24 14.09
N SER A 9 -38.94 -4.78 15.17
CA SER A 9 -38.92 -4.13 16.47
C SER A 9 -38.04 -2.88 16.42
N VAL A 10 -38.66 -1.76 16.75
CA VAL A 10 -38.13 -0.41 16.92
C VAL A 10 -36.87 -0.42 17.80
N PHE A 11 -35.74 0.05 17.24
CA PHE A 11 -34.53 0.35 18.00
C PHE A 11 -34.82 1.50 18.97
N ALA A 12 -35.11 1.16 20.23
CA ALA A 12 -35.21 2.12 21.33
C ALA A 12 -33.80 2.59 21.71
N THR A 13 -33.48 3.84 21.37
CA THR A 13 -32.29 4.56 21.85
C THR A 13 -32.38 4.75 23.37
N ARG A 14 -31.64 3.95 24.13
CA ARG A 14 -31.40 4.18 25.56
C ARG A 14 -30.65 5.51 25.73
N SER A 15 -31.31 6.52 26.28
CA SER A 15 -30.71 7.78 26.69
C SER A 15 -29.86 7.55 27.96
N ILE A 16 -28.54 7.69 27.83
CA ILE A 16 -27.63 7.68 28.97
C ILE A 16 -27.74 9.04 29.65
N SER A 17 -28.36 9.08 30.83
CA SER A 17 -28.38 10.27 31.69
C SER A 17 -27.01 10.43 32.35
N VAL A 18 -26.18 11.32 31.80
CA VAL A 18 -24.92 11.73 32.43
C VAL A 18 -25.24 12.82 33.46
N LYS A 19 -25.22 12.47 34.75
CA LYS A 19 -25.19 13.45 35.86
C LYS A 19 -23.84 14.17 35.83
N ARG A 20 -23.78 15.31 35.14
CA ARG A 20 -22.59 16.17 35.09
C ARG A 20 -22.57 17.07 36.33
N SER A 21 -21.56 16.83 37.18
CA SER A 21 -21.27 17.55 38.42
C SER A 21 -21.30 19.08 38.25
N THR A 22 -22.06 19.74 39.09
CA THR A 22 -22.23 21.20 39.13
C THR A 22 -21.05 21.83 39.88
N ASN A 23 -20.01 22.25 39.17
CA ASN A 23 -19.02 23.15 39.75
C ASN A 23 -19.47 24.60 39.60
N SER A 24 -19.52 25.27 40.74
CA SER A 24 -19.99 26.63 40.97
C SER A 24 -19.25 27.68 40.15
N LEU A 25 -20.04 28.40 39.37
CA LEU A 25 -19.94 29.79 38.92
C LEU A 25 -18.73 30.59 39.46
N ARG A 26 -17.75 30.89 38.60
CA ARG A 26 -16.91 32.08 38.72
C ARG A 26 -17.37 33.12 37.71
N ARG A 27 -18.09 34.11 38.23
CA ARG A 27 -18.56 35.32 37.55
C ARG A 27 -17.35 36.19 37.19
N THR A 28 -17.02 36.30 35.92
CA THR A 28 -16.12 37.33 35.39
C THR A 28 -16.95 38.33 34.61
N THR A 29 -16.94 39.59 35.07
CA THR A 29 -17.63 40.71 34.43
C THR A 29 -16.76 41.23 33.30
N PHE A 30 -17.07 40.84 32.06
CA PHE A 30 -16.58 41.54 30.87
C PHE A 30 -17.74 42.34 30.27
N VAL A 31 -17.67 43.66 30.43
CA VAL A 31 -18.55 44.64 29.78
C VAL A 31 -17.94 44.94 28.41
N GLY A 32 -18.57 44.47 27.34
CA GLY A 32 -18.07 44.68 25.98
C GLY A 32 -19.03 44.22 24.90
N LYS A 33 -19.89 45.15 24.47
CA LYS A 33 -20.58 45.27 23.16
C LYS A 33 -21.13 43.98 22.51
N GLN A 34 -22.46 43.84 22.53
CA GLN A 34 -23.22 42.85 21.77
C GLN A 34 -23.05 43.10 20.26
N PHE A 35 -22.21 42.31 19.58
CA PHE A 35 -22.14 42.29 18.12
C PHE A 35 -23.32 41.46 17.59
N LYS A 36 -24.21 42.09 16.82
CA LYS A 36 -25.26 41.38 16.07
C LYS A 36 -24.57 40.52 15.01
N THR A 37 -24.47 39.22 15.25
CA THR A 37 -23.98 38.27 14.27
C THR A 37 -25.05 38.10 13.19
N SER A 38 -24.81 38.67 12.00
CA SER A 38 -25.59 38.38 10.80
C SER A 38 -25.40 36.90 10.47
N THR A 39 -26.40 36.07 10.75
CA THR A 39 -26.43 34.69 10.27
C THR A 39 -26.60 34.74 8.75
N VAL A 40 -25.49 34.63 8.02
CA VAL A 40 -25.52 34.39 6.57
C VAL A 40 -26.07 32.99 6.38
N SER A 41 -27.32 32.89 5.94
CA SER A 41 -27.88 31.63 5.48
C SER A 41 -27.11 31.22 4.22
N VAL A 42 -26.16 30.30 4.38
CA VAL A 42 -25.51 29.62 3.27
C VAL A 42 -26.59 28.82 2.55
N GLN A 43 -27.08 29.37 1.44
CA GLN A 43 -27.87 28.63 0.45
C GLN A 43 -27.01 27.46 -0.01
N LYS A 44 -27.29 26.27 0.53
CA LYS A 44 -26.69 25.02 0.10
C LYS A 44 -27.22 24.70 -1.29
N SER A 45 -26.54 25.22 -2.32
CA SER A 45 -26.76 24.73 -3.67
C SER A 45 -26.29 23.28 -3.72
N ASN A 46 -27.24 22.37 -3.93
CA ASN A 46 -26.92 20.99 -4.24
C ASN A 46 -26.40 20.97 -5.68
N ALA A 47 -25.12 21.29 -5.87
CA ALA A 47 -24.42 20.98 -7.10
C ALA A 47 -24.36 19.46 -7.20
N ARG A 48 -25.34 18.87 -7.90
CA ARG A 48 -25.32 17.46 -8.28
C ARG A 48 -24.21 17.33 -9.30
N VAL A 49 -23.02 16.99 -8.82
CA VAL A 49 -21.91 16.56 -9.67
C VAL A 49 -22.39 15.29 -10.36
N ASN A 50 -22.74 15.38 -11.65
CA ASN A 50 -22.94 14.21 -12.48
C ASN A 50 -21.58 13.52 -12.64
N ALA A 51 -21.28 12.60 -11.73
CA ALA A 51 -20.08 11.77 -11.75
C ALA A 51 -20.05 10.82 -12.95
N THR A 52 -21.19 10.60 -13.62
CA THR A 52 -21.35 9.64 -14.72
C THR A 52 -20.61 10.05 -16.00
N THR A 53 -20.62 11.33 -16.36
CA THR A 53 -19.99 11.78 -17.62
C THR A 53 -18.46 11.68 -17.56
N ARG A 54 -17.87 11.91 -16.39
CA ARG A 54 -16.42 11.73 -16.15
C ARG A 54 -16.03 10.26 -16.09
N SER A 55 -16.89 9.39 -15.56
CA SER A 55 -16.59 7.95 -15.52
C SER A 55 -16.61 7.31 -16.89
N ASP A 56 -17.41 7.83 -17.83
CA ASP A 56 -17.44 7.32 -19.21
C ASP A 56 -16.17 7.74 -19.96
N GLU A 57 -15.76 9.02 -19.88
CA GLU A 57 -14.49 9.51 -20.45
C GLU A 57 -13.26 8.84 -19.85
N VAL A 58 -13.27 8.59 -18.53
CA VAL A 58 -12.18 7.86 -17.85
C VAL A 58 -12.19 6.39 -18.25
N GLN A 59 -13.35 5.76 -18.39
CA GLN A 59 -13.43 4.38 -18.90
C GLN A 59 -12.96 4.26 -20.34
N ASP A 60 -13.29 5.22 -21.20
CA ASP A 60 -12.85 5.22 -22.59
C ASP A 60 -11.34 5.41 -22.68
N LYS A 61 -10.77 6.33 -21.90
CA LYS A 61 -9.31 6.50 -21.78
C LYS A 61 -8.63 5.27 -21.17
N LEU A 62 -9.23 4.64 -20.16
CA LEU A 62 -8.70 3.40 -19.59
C LEU A 62 -8.74 2.25 -20.61
N LYS A 63 -9.81 2.14 -21.39
CA LYS A 63 -9.90 1.15 -22.48
C LYS A 63 -8.85 1.40 -23.55
N GLU A 64 -8.65 2.65 -23.96
CA GLU A 64 -7.58 3.05 -24.89
C GLU A 64 -6.17 2.72 -24.33
N LEU A 65 -5.91 3.05 -23.07
CA LEU A 65 -4.65 2.75 -22.41
C LEU A 65 -4.42 1.24 -22.23
N THR A 66 -5.45 0.48 -21.88
CA THR A 66 -5.35 -0.99 -21.77
C THR A 66 -5.20 -1.64 -23.14
N GLY A 67 -5.84 -1.11 -24.19
CA GLY A 67 -5.71 -1.59 -25.57
C GLY A 67 -4.31 -1.36 -26.11
N THR A 68 -3.78 -0.14 -25.97
CA THR A 68 -2.41 0.19 -26.37
C THR A 68 -1.37 -0.56 -25.55
N LEU A 69 -1.61 -0.75 -24.24
CA LEU A 69 -0.74 -1.56 -23.39
C LEU A 69 -0.78 -3.04 -23.78
N SER A 70 -1.95 -3.59 -24.13
CA SER A 70 -2.07 -4.97 -24.59
C SER A 70 -1.37 -5.18 -25.93
N GLU A 71 -1.51 -4.24 -26.87
CA GLU A 71 -0.81 -4.27 -28.15
C GLU A 71 0.71 -4.22 -27.94
N LYS A 72 1.21 -3.33 -27.08
CA LYS A 72 2.63 -3.27 -26.71
C LYS A 72 3.12 -4.48 -25.92
N TRP A 73 2.23 -5.10 -25.14
CA TRP A 73 2.53 -6.33 -24.40
C TRP A 73 2.62 -7.55 -25.31
N ASP A 74 1.84 -7.58 -26.38
CA ASP A 74 1.86 -8.66 -27.37
C ASP A 74 3.00 -8.49 -28.40
N ASP A 75 3.38 -7.25 -28.71
CA ASP A 75 4.56 -6.89 -29.53
C ASP A 75 5.89 -7.11 -28.79
N THR A 76 5.87 -7.23 -27.46
CA THR A 76 7.08 -7.52 -26.67
C THR A 76 7.47 -8.98 -26.82
N GLU A 77 8.51 -9.25 -27.61
CA GLU A 77 9.05 -10.60 -27.85
C GLU A 77 9.53 -11.27 -26.54
N GLU A 78 10.14 -10.50 -25.63
CA GLU A 78 10.69 -10.98 -24.36
C GLU A 78 9.81 -10.57 -23.16
N LYS A 79 8.57 -11.07 -23.14
CA LYS A 79 7.62 -10.88 -22.02
C LYS A 79 8.23 -11.12 -20.62
N PRO A 80 9.02 -12.19 -20.37
CA PRO A 80 9.62 -12.39 -19.04
C PRO A 80 10.59 -11.26 -18.66
N ALA A 81 11.32 -10.68 -19.61
CA ALA A 81 12.22 -9.56 -19.34
C ALA A 81 11.44 -8.29 -19.00
N ALA A 82 10.33 -8.02 -19.71
CA ALA A 82 9.46 -6.88 -19.40
C ALA A 82 8.77 -7.02 -18.03
N VAL A 83 8.28 -8.22 -17.70
CA VAL A 83 7.76 -8.52 -16.35
C VAL A 83 8.84 -8.29 -15.31
N ALA A 84 10.04 -8.84 -15.53
CA ALA A 84 11.15 -8.72 -14.58
C ALA A 84 11.51 -7.25 -14.37
N LEU A 85 11.66 -6.46 -15.43
CA LEU A 85 11.92 -5.02 -15.34
C LEU A 85 10.80 -4.28 -14.59
N GLY A 86 9.54 -4.62 -14.82
CA GLY A 86 8.41 -4.07 -14.07
C GLY A 86 8.49 -4.37 -12.57
N VAL A 87 8.79 -5.62 -12.21
CA VAL A 87 8.97 -6.03 -10.80
C VAL A 87 10.17 -5.33 -10.18
N PHE A 88 11.32 -5.30 -10.85
CA PHE A 88 12.52 -4.62 -10.35
C PHE A 88 12.31 -3.11 -10.21
N GLY A 89 11.59 -2.48 -11.15
CA GLY A 89 11.21 -1.08 -11.07
C GLY A 89 10.32 -0.79 -9.86
N LEU A 90 9.31 -1.64 -9.61
CA LEU A 90 8.41 -1.49 -8.46
C LEU A 90 9.15 -1.71 -7.13
N VAL A 91 9.96 -2.76 -7.04
CA VAL A 91 10.78 -3.03 -5.85
C VAL A 91 11.76 -1.87 -5.60
N GLY A 92 12.38 -1.34 -6.66
CA GLY A 92 13.25 -0.17 -6.59
C GLY A 92 12.53 1.07 -6.06
N LEU A 93 11.28 1.29 -6.46
CA LEU A 93 10.46 2.40 -5.97
C LEU A 93 10.13 2.26 -4.47
N ILE A 94 9.74 1.06 -4.03
CA ILE A 94 9.49 0.75 -2.62
C ILE A 94 10.76 0.94 -1.79
N ALA A 95 11.90 0.48 -2.31
CA ALA A 95 13.19 0.63 -1.66
C ALA A 95 13.59 2.12 -1.55
N ALA A 96 13.38 2.90 -2.62
CA ALA A 96 13.68 4.34 -2.63
C ALA A 96 12.83 5.10 -1.59
N ASP A 97 11.54 4.79 -1.49
CA ASP A 97 10.66 5.35 -0.46
C ASP A 97 11.12 4.98 0.96
N GLY A 98 11.49 3.71 1.17
CA GLY A 98 12.05 3.23 2.44
C GLY A 98 13.38 3.90 2.83
N VAL A 99 14.22 4.27 1.86
CA VAL A 99 15.48 5.00 2.11
C VAL A 99 15.18 6.46 2.48
N LEU A 100 14.30 7.12 1.72
CA LEU A 100 13.91 8.53 1.95
C LEU A 100 13.24 8.73 3.31
N HIS A 101 12.35 7.80 3.70
CA HIS A 101 11.61 7.88 4.96
C HIS A 101 12.51 7.76 6.20
N ASN A 102 13.65 7.08 6.07
CA ASN A 102 14.52 6.78 7.20
C ASN A 102 15.80 7.63 7.23
N ILE A 103 15.94 8.69 6.43
CA ILE A 103 17.17 9.53 6.38
C ILE A 103 17.69 9.99 7.76
N GLU A 104 16.83 10.12 8.77
CA GLU A 104 17.21 10.52 10.13
C GLU A 104 17.50 9.35 11.10
N GLY A 105 17.36 8.09 10.68
CA GLY A 105 17.67 6.91 11.50
C GLY A 105 17.61 5.61 10.72
N LEU A 106 18.77 5.06 10.32
CA LEU A 106 18.82 3.87 9.45
C LEU A 106 19.55 2.67 10.07
N PRO A 107 18.84 1.79 10.79
CA PRO A 107 19.23 0.38 10.96
C PRO A 107 18.82 -0.48 9.74
N LEU A 108 18.96 0.01 8.49
CA LEU A 108 18.59 -0.75 7.27
C LEU A 108 19.71 -1.65 6.73
N ILE A 109 20.96 -1.24 6.93
CA ILE A 109 22.12 -2.01 6.47
C ILE A 109 22.08 -3.48 6.98
N PRO A 110 21.75 -3.74 8.26
CA PRO A 110 21.68 -5.11 8.78
C PRO A 110 20.66 -5.98 8.06
N ASN A 111 19.42 -5.49 7.90
CA ASN A 111 18.33 -6.26 7.27
C ASN A 111 18.56 -6.45 5.77
N LEU A 112 19.16 -5.47 5.10
CA LEU A 112 19.53 -5.59 3.69
C LEU A 112 20.64 -6.65 3.51
N PHE A 113 21.66 -6.65 4.37
CA PHE A 113 22.70 -7.68 4.35
C PHE A 113 22.14 -9.09 4.61
N GLU A 114 21.14 -9.22 5.49
CA GLU A 114 20.42 -10.48 5.70
C GLU A 114 19.71 -10.94 4.42
N LEU A 115 19.00 -10.04 3.74
CA LEU A 115 18.34 -10.35 2.47
C LEU A 115 19.35 -10.74 1.37
N ILE A 116 20.45 -9.99 1.23
CA ILE A 116 21.55 -10.36 0.32
C ILE A 116 22.09 -11.74 0.68
N GLY A 117 22.27 -12.04 1.97
CA GLY A 117 22.73 -13.34 2.44
C GLY A 117 21.79 -14.47 2.04
N ILE A 118 20.48 -14.28 2.18
CA ILE A 118 19.46 -15.26 1.78
C ILE A 118 19.45 -15.45 0.26
N VAL A 119 19.46 -14.36 -0.51
CA VAL A 119 19.47 -14.41 -1.99
C VAL A 119 20.73 -15.12 -2.49
N PHE A 120 21.89 -14.76 -1.95
CA PHE A 120 23.16 -15.38 -2.33
C PHE A 120 23.22 -16.85 -1.91
N SER A 121 22.69 -17.20 -0.73
CA SER A 121 22.61 -18.59 -0.28
C SER A 121 21.71 -19.43 -1.19
N GLY A 122 20.52 -18.94 -1.53
CA GLY A 122 19.62 -19.60 -2.47
C GLY A 122 20.25 -19.77 -3.86
N PHE A 123 20.89 -18.72 -4.38
CA PHE A 123 21.61 -18.76 -5.66
C PHE A 123 22.77 -19.77 -5.63
N PHE A 124 23.57 -19.78 -4.56
CA PHE A 124 24.68 -20.71 -4.39
C PHE A 124 24.19 -22.17 -4.39
N ILE A 125 23.12 -22.45 -3.65
CA ILE A 125 22.52 -23.79 -3.59
C ILE A 125 21.99 -24.20 -4.97
N TYR A 126 21.28 -23.30 -5.66
CA TYR A 126 20.78 -23.56 -7.01
C TYR A 126 21.92 -23.90 -7.98
N GLN A 127 22.97 -23.08 -8.01
CA GLN A 127 24.06 -23.18 -8.97
C GLN A 127 25.03 -24.33 -8.70
N ASN A 128 25.29 -24.68 -7.42
CA ASN A 128 26.35 -25.63 -7.08
C ASN A 128 25.82 -26.94 -6.49
N LEU A 129 24.65 -26.93 -5.84
CA LEU A 129 24.17 -28.08 -5.06
C LEU A 129 22.95 -28.77 -5.68
N LEU A 130 22.15 -28.08 -6.49
CA LEU A 130 20.87 -28.62 -6.96
C LEU A 130 21.04 -29.69 -8.06
N PHE A 131 21.95 -29.46 -9.01
CA PHE A 131 22.19 -30.35 -10.14
C PHE A 131 23.39 -31.29 -9.95
N LYS A 132 23.27 -32.52 -10.46
CA LYS A 132 24.34 -33.54 -10.41
C LYS A 132 25.67 -33.09 -11.03
N PRO A 133 25.71 -32.53 -12.26
CA PRO A 133 26.98 -32.11 -12.86
C PRO A 133 27.65 -31.02 -12.03
N ASP A 134 26.89 -30.02 -11.59
CA ASP A 134 27.42 -28.89 -10.84
C ASP A 134 27.96 -29.30 -9.46
N ARG A 135 27.32 -30.28 -8.80
CA ARG A 135 27.85 -30.85 -7.55
C ARG A 135 29.20 -31.53 -7.71
N GLN A 136 29.41 -32.22 -8.84
CA GLN A 136 30.68 -32.92 -9.11
C GLN A 136 31.77 -31.90 -9.41
N ALA A 137 31.48 -30.94 -10.29
CA ALA A 137 32.39 -29.84 -10.62
C ALA A 137 32.77 -29.02 -9.38
N PHE A 138 31.81 -28.72 -8.49
CA PHE A 138 32.08 -28.03 -7.24
C PHE A 138 33.01 -28.84 -6.32
N LYS A 139 32.74 -30.14 -6.14
CA LYS A 139 33.58 -31.02 -5.32
C LYS A 139 35.01 -31.12 -5.86
N GLU A 140 35.17 -31.30 -7.16
CA GLU A 140 36.47 -31.35 -7.83
C GLU A 140 37.23 -30.02 -7.67
N LYS A 141 36.53 -28.89 -7.82
CA LYS A 141 37.13 -27.57 -7.62
C LYS A 141 37.63 -27.37 -6.19
N VAL A 142 36.84 -27.84 -5.20
CA VAL A 142 37.23 -27.80 -3.79
C VAL A 142 38.45 -28.69 -3.53
N SER A 143 38.45 -29.95 -3.99
CA SER A 143 39.59 -30.85 -3.78
C SER A 143 40.87 -30.32 -4.42
N LYS A 144 40.78 -29.83 -5.66
CA LYS A 144 41.92 -29.22 -6.35
C LYS A 144 42.49 -28.02 -5.60
N THR A 145 41.61 -27.18 -5.04
CA THR A 145 42.07 -26.02 -4.24
C THR A 145 42.81 -26.46 -2.97
N PHE A 146 42.40 -27.56 -2.35
CA PHE A 146 43.12 -28.11 -1.20
C PHE A 146 44.47 -28.70 -1.61
N ASP A 147 44.54 -29.45 -2.70
CA ASP A 147 45.77 -30.03 -3.23
C ASP A 147 46.78 -28.95 -3.71
N ASP A 148 46.29 -27.79 -4.14
CA ASP A 148 47.13 -26.66 -4.57
C ASP A 148 47.71 -25.86 -3.38
N ILE A 149 47.05 -25.89 -2.21
CA ILE A 149 47.44 -25.08 -1.03
C ILE A 149 48.26 -25.88 -0.01
N LEU A 150 47.93 -27.16 0.20
CA LEU A 150 48.59 -28.06 1.15
C LEU A 150 49.67 -28.90 0.46
#